data_AF-A0A8S9DQ12-F1
#
_entry.id   AF-A0A8S9DQ12-F1
#
_cell.length_a   1.000
_cell.length_b   1.000
_cell.length_c   1.000
_cell.angle_alpha   90.00
_cell.angle_beta   90.00
_cell.angle_gamma   90.00
#
_symmetry.space_group_name_H-M   'P 1'
#
loop_
_entity.id
_entity.type
_entity.pdbx_description
1 polymer ?
#
loop_
_entity_poly.entity_id
_entity_poly.type
_entity_poly.pdbx_seq_one_letter_code
_entity_poly.pdbx_strand_id
1 'polypeptide(L)'
;MQKRFRGLNFIGLLLKIIGVFEMIIGVASLIMLPLILSEADAAFIQFGFANAAPGIGLIIGVVAGALAFLTGLVCGLLTFSLGELFNVFIAIEENTRASVILLQAQK
;
A
#
# COMPACT_ATOMS: atom_id res chain seq x y z
N MET A 1 -14.99 14.02 23.34
CA MET A 1 -14.13 12.99 22.73
C MET A 1 -12.87 12.84 23.57
N GLN A 2 -12.83 11.82 24.43
CA GLN A 2 -11.73 11.65 25.38
C GLN A 2 -10.43 11.42 24.61
N LYS A 3 -9.35 12.10 25.03
CA LYS A 3 -8.00 12.08 24.45
C LYS A 3 -7.31 10.69 24.44
N ARG A 4 -8.05 9.61 24.71
CA ARG A 4 -7.55 8.30 25.12
C ARG A 4 -7.09 7.45 23.94
N PHE A 5 -7.79 7.47 22.80
CA PHE A 5 -7.38 6.75 21.57
C PHE A 5 -6.62 7.63 20.58
N ARG A 6 -6.11 8.77 21.03
CA ARG A 6 -5.50 9.77 20.14
C ARG A 6 -4.30 9.23 19.37
N GLY A 7 -3.51 8.35 20.01
CA GLY A 7 -2.39 7.64 19.36
C GLY A 7 -2.85 6.61 18.34
N LEU A 8 -3.89 5.83 18.65
CA LEU A 8 -4.39 4.78 17.75
C LEU A 8 -5.09 5.37 16.52
N ASN A 9 -5.85 6.46 16.70
CA ASN A 9 -6.40 7.24 15.59
C ASN A 9 -5.30 7.83 14.69
N PHE A 10 -4.20 8.29 15.28
CA PHE A 10 -3.07 8.82 14.53
C PHE A 10 -2.35 7.72 13.74
N ILE A 11 -2.11 6.56 14.35
CA ILE A 11 -1.51 5.40 13.67
C ILE A 11 -2.42 4.92 12.53
N GLY A 12 -3.73 4.81 12.77
CA GLY A 12 -4.70 4.43 11.74
C GLY A 12 -4.68 5.39 10.56
N LEU A 13 -4.62 6.70 10.81
CA LEU A 13 -4.49 7.72 9.77
C LEU A 13 -3.16 7.63 9.02
N LEU A 14 -2.05 7.42 9.72
CA LEU A 14 -0.74 7.24 9.08
C LEU A 14 -0.73 6.03 8.15
N LEU A 15 -1.28 4.89 8.58
CA LEU A 15 -1.34 3.68 7.76
C LEU A 15 -2.18 3.89 6.49
N LYS A 16 -3.29 4.62 6.58
CA LYS A 16 -4.05 4.99 5.38
C LYS A 16 -3.23 5.83 4.41
N ILE A 17 -2.51 6.84 4.91
CA ILE A 17 -1.67 7.69 4.09
C ILE A 17 -0.56 6.86 3.41
N ILE A 18 0.11 5.99 4.18
CA ILE A 18 1.15 5.09 3.65
C ILE A 18 0.56 4.17 2.58
N GLY A 19 -0.58 3.54 2.84
CA GLY A 19 -1.25 2.68 1.85
C GLY A 19 -1.61 3.41 0.56
N VAL A 20 -2.04 4.67 0.65
CA VAL A 20 -2.27 5.52 -0.53
C VAL A 20 -0.96 5.79 -1.29
N PHE A 21 0.14 6.10 -0.59
CA PHE A 21 1.43 6.26 -1.24
C PHE A 21 1.93 4.97 -1.91
N GLU A 22 1.76 3.81 -1.28
CA GLU A 22 2.10 2.51 -1.88
C GLU A 22 1.34 2.27 -3.19
N MET A 23 0.05 2.61 -3.23
CA MET A 23 -0.75 2.52 -4.46
C MET A 23 -0.26 3.50 -5.53
N ILE A 24 0.08 4.74 -5.16
CA ILE A 24 0.62 5.75 -6.10
C ILE A 24 1.95 5.26 -6.70
N ILE A 25 2.85 4.74 -5.86
CA ILE A 25 4.13 4.19 -6.30
C ILE A 25 3.89 2.98 -7.22
N GLY A 26 2.96 2.10 -6.88
CA GLY A 26 2.54 0.98 -7.72
C GLY A 26 2.07 1.46 -9.10
N VAL A 27 1.20 2.46 -9.17
CA VAL A 27 0.74 3.03 -10.46
C VAL A 27 1.89 3.67 -11.23
N ALA A 28 2.74 4.45 -10.56
CA ALA A 28 3.90 5.08 -11.20
C ALA A 28 4.87 4.04 -11.80
N SER A 29 4.99 2.87 -11.17
CA SER A 29 5.86 1.79 -11.65
C SER A 29 5.47 1.24 -13.02
N LEU A 30 4.19 1.34 -13.43
CA LEU A 30 3.73 0.95 -14.77
C LEU A 30 4.36 1.76 -15.89
N ILE A 31 4.81 2.99 -15.60
CA ILE A 31 5.44 3.88 -16.57
C ILE A 31 6.94 3.94 -16.32
N MET A 32 7.33 4.10 -15.06
CA MET A 32 8.73 4.28 -14.69
C MET A 32 9.58 3.04 -14.98
N LEU A 33 9.11 1.83 -14.66
CA LEU A 33 9.92 0.62 -14.86
C LEU A 33 10.16 0.29 -16.34
N PRO A 34 9.16 0.36 -17.25
CA PRO A 34 9.40 0.25 -18.68
C PRO A 34 10.36 1.32 -19.19
N LEU A 35 10.20 2.57 -18.76
CA LEU A 35 11.03 3.67 -19.24
C LEU A 35 12.50 3.52 -18.82
N ILE A 36 12.74 3.18 -17.55
CA ILE A 36 14.10 2.99 -17.01
C ILE A 36 14.77 1.78 -17.66
N LEU A 37 14.04 0.68 -17.85
CA LEU A 37 14.60 -0.56 -18.37
C LEU A 37 14.67 -0.60 -19.90
N SER A 38 13.99 0.30 -20.60
CA SER A 38 14.07 0.41 -22.07
C SER A 38 15.47 0.79 -22.56
N GLU A 39 16.29 1.45 -21.74
CA GLU A 39 17.68 1.81 -22.10
C GLU A 39 18.71 0.81 -21.55
N ALA A 40 18.25 -0.21 -20.82
CA ALA A 40 19.13 -1.15 -20.12
C ALA A 40 19.71 -2.26 -21.02
N ASP A 41 19.46 -2.24 -22.33
CA ASP A 41 19.94 -3.27 -23.28
C ASP A 41 21.48 -3.46 -23.19
N ALA A 42 22.24 -2.37 -22.99
CA ALA A 42 23.69 -2.44 -22.80
C ALA A 42 24.10 -3.11 -21.47
N ALA A 43 23.30 -2.94 -20.41
CA ALA A 43 23.54 -3.60 -19.12
C ALA A 43 23.24 -5.11 -19.22
N PHE A 44 22.21 -5.50 -19.97
CA PHE A 44 21.90 -6.93 -20.20
C PHE A 44 23.03 -7.66 -20.93
N ILE A 45 23.69 -6.99 -21.89
CA ILE A 45 24.88 -7.54 -22.57
C ILE A 45 26.03 -7.77 -21.57
N GLN A 46 26.25 -6.85 -20.61
CA GLN A 46 27.26 -7.01 -19.55
C GLN A 46 26.95 -8.18 -18.61
N PHE A 47 25.67 -8.48 -18.38
CA PHE A 47 25.24 -9.64 -17.59
C PHE A 47 25.29 -10.98 -18.36
N GLY A 48 25.82 -11.00 -19.59
CA GLY A 48 26.02 -12.21 -20.38
C GLY A 48 24.87 -12.55 -21.32
N PHE A 49 23.85 -11.69 -21.44
CA PHE A 49 22.79 -11.82 -22.45
C PHE A 49 23.23 -11.23 -23.79
N ALA A 50 24.35 -11.74 -24.34
CA ALA A 50 25.00 -11.19 -25.53
C ALA A 50 24.15 -11.25 -26.81
N ASN A 51 23.13 -12.12 -26.86
CA ASN A 51 22.19 -12.28 -27.98
C ASN A 51 20.78 -11.75 -27.63
N ALA A 52 20.66 -10.85 -26.65
CA ALA A 52 19.41 -10.20 -26.33
C ALA A 52 18.80 -9.54 -27.58
N ALA A 53 17.56 -9.90 -27.91
CA ALA A 53 16.83 -9.24 -28.98
C ALA A 53 16.66 -7.74 -28.64
N PRO A 54 16.76 -6.84 -29.64
CA PRO A 54 16.56 -5.41 -29.41
C PRO A 54 15.19 -5.15 -28.78
N GLY A 55 15.15 -4.36 -27.71
CA GLY A 55 13.91 -4.05 -26.98
C GLY A 55 13.51 -5.08 -25.91
N ILE A 56 14.36 -6.08 -25.59
CA ILE A 56 14.08 -6.99 -24.48
C ILE A 56 13.98 -6.25 -23.14
N GLY A 57 14.76 -5.18 -22.95
CA GLY A 57 14.72 -4.36 -21.74
C GLY A 57 13.34 -3.73 -21.52
N LEU A 58 12.68 -3.27 -22.59
CA LEU A 58 11.32 -2.75 -22.53
C LEU A 58 10.32 -3.83 -22.11
N ILE A 59 10.40 -5.04 -22.69
CA ILE A 59 9.51 -6.15 -22.35
C ILE A 59 9.65 -6.53 -20.87
N ILE A 60 10.90 -6.66 -20.40
CA ILE A 60 11.19 -6.93 -18.99
C ILE A 60 10.65 -5.80 -18.11
N GLY A 61 10.83 -4.55 -18.51
CA GLY A 61 10.31 -3.40 -17.79
C GLY A 61 8.78 -3.35 -17.70
N VAL A 62 8.07 -3.75 -18.76
CA VAL A 62 6.60 -3.89 -18.74
C VAL A 62 6.16 -4.97 -17.78
N VAL A 63 6.81 -6.15 -17.81
CA VAL A 63 6.49 -7.26 -16.92
C VAL A 63 6.78 -6.88 -15.46
N ALA A 64 7.95 -6.29 -15.19
CA ALA A 64 8.34 -5.82 -13.87
C ALA A 64 7.40 -4.70 -13.36
N GLY A 65 7.05 -3.76 -14.23
CA GLY A 65 6.05 -2.71 -14.00
C GLY A 65 4.71 -3.28 -13.57
N ALA A 66 4.19 -4.25 -14.32
CA ALA A 66 2.92 -4.90 -14.01
C ALA A 66 2.96 -5.64 -12.66
N LEU A 67 4.05 -6.36 -12.37
CA LEU A 67 4.21 -7.07 -11.09
C LEU A 67 4.35 -6.10 -9.90
N ALA A 68 5.13 -5.03 -10.07
CA ALA A 68 5.29 -4.00 -9.06
C ALA A 68 3.97 -3.26 -8.79
N PHE A 69 3.19 -2.96 -9.84
CA PHE A 69 1.85 -2.40 -9.71
C PHE A 69 0.91 -3.31 -8.92
N LEU A 70 0.83 -4.59 -9.29
CA LEU A 70 -0.03 -5.55 -8.58
C LEU A 70 0.37 -5.68 -7.12
N THR A 71 1.68 -5.74 -6.84
CA THR A 71 2.20 -5.82 -5.48
C THR A 71 1.89 -4.54 -4.70
N GLY A 72 2.13 -3.37 -5.28
CA GLY A 72 1.84 -2.07 -4.66
C GLY A 72 0.35 -1.87 -4.40
N LEU A 73 -0.52 -2.36 -5.29
CA LEU A 73 -1.96 -2.32 -5.12
C LEU A 73 -2.42 -3.23 -3.98
N VAL A 74 -1.94 -4.48 -3.94
CA VAL A 74 -2.30 -5.43 -2.87
C VAL A 74 -1.76 -4.94 -1.52
N CYS A 75 -0.48 -4.60 -1.43
CA CYS A 75 0.11 -4.06 -0.20
C CYS A 75 -0.58 -2.78 0.24
N GLY A 76 -0.77 -1.82 -0.66
CA GLY A 76 -1.41 -0.55 -0.34
C GLY A 76 -2.85 -0.69 0.15
N LEU A 77 -3.64 -1.59 -0.44
CA LEU A 77 -4.99 -1.91 0.03
C LEU A 77 -4.98 -2.57 1.41
N LEU A 78 -4.06 -3.51 1.66
CA LEU A 78 -3.93 -4.16 2.97
C LEU A 78 -3.50 -3.17 4.04
N THR A 79 -2.50 -2.33 3.77
CA THR A 79 -2.02 -1.28 4.67
C THR A 79 -3.12 -0.27 4.98
N PHE A 80 -3.89 0.15 3.96
CA PHE A 80 -5.03 1.05 4.15
C PHE A 80 -6.13 0.40 5.00
N SER A 81 -6.45 -0.87 4.72
CA SER A 81 -7.49 -1.62 5.45
C SER A 81 -7.10 -1.84 6.91
N LEU A 82 -5.82 -2.07 7.20
CA LEU A 82 -5.29 -2.12 8.57
C LEU A 82 -5.50 -0.80 9.30
N GLY A 83 -5.27 0.34 8.62
CA GLY A 83 -5.56 1.65 9.16
C GLY A 83 -7.05 1.83 9.51
N GLU A 84 -7.94 1.23 8.71
CA GLU A 84 -9.38 1.31 8.90
C GLU A 84 -9.91 0.38 9.99
N LEU A 85 -9.27 -0.78 10.14
CA LEU A 85 -9.55 -1.73 11.20
C LEU A 85 -9.38 -1.12 12.61
N PHE A 86 -8.39 -0.24 12.80
CA PHE A 86 -8.23 0.48 14.06
C PHE A 86 -9.42 1.37 14.40
N ASN A 87 -9.99 2.08 13.41
CA ASN A 87 -11.17 2.92 13.64
C ASN A 87 -12.39 2.08 14.00
N VAL A 88 -12.54 0.91 13.37
CA VAL A 88 -13.62 -0.04 13.70
C VAL A 88 -13.48 -0.53 15.14
N PHE A 89 -12.29 -0.93 15.57
CA PHE A 89 -12.09 -1.40 16.96
C PHE A 89 -12.35 -0.31 17.99
N ILE A 90 -11.91 0.92 17.74
CA ILE A 90 -12.18 2.06 18.62
C ILE A 90 -13.70 2.29 18.72
N ALA A 91 -14.42 2.27 17.60
CA ALA A 91 -15.87 2.44 17.59
C ALA A 91 -16.59 1.32 18.36
N ILE A 92 -16.13 0.07 18.26
CA ILE A 92 -16.69 -1.06 19.02
C ILE A 92 -16.48 -0.84 20.52
N GLU A 93 -15.29 -0.42 20.96
CA GLU A 93 -15.03 -0.16 22.38
C GLU A 93 -15.88 0.99 22.92
N GLU A 94 -15.97 2.09 22.18
CA GLU A 94 -16.78 3.26 22.58
C GLU A 94 -18.26 2.90 22.70
N ASN A 95 -18.81 2.17 21.72
CA ASN A 95 -20.21 1.72 21.75
C ASN A 95 -20.49 0.72 22.88
N THR A 96 -19.56 -0.20 23.13
CA THR A 96 -19.70 -1.18 24.23
C THR A 96 -19.73 -0.47 25.58
N ARG A 97 -18.84 0.51 25.80
CA ARG A 97 -18.80 1.29 27.03
C ARG A 97 -20.06 2.14 27.21
N ALA A 98 -20.52 2.81 26.16
CA ALA A 98 -21.76 3.57 26.21
C ALA A 98 -22.97 2.69 26.59
N SER A 99 -23.04 1.49 26.02
CA SER A 99 -24.10 0.52 26.33
C SER A 99 -24.08 0.08 27.80
N VAL A 100 -22.89 -0.16 28.37
CA VAL A 100 -22.74 -0.51 29.80
C VAL A 100 -23.22 0.63 30.71
N ILE A 101 -22.88 1.88 30.41
CA ILE A 101 -23.30 3.04 31.20
C ILE A 101 -24.83 3.19 31.16
N LEU A 102 -25.45 3.03 29.97
CA LEU A 102 -26.90 3.10 29.82
C LEU A 102 -27.62 1.99 30.60
N LEU A 103 -27.09 0.76 30.57
CA LEU A 103 -27.64 -0.36 31.35
C LEU A 103 -27.53 -0.15 32.86
N GLN A 104 -26.45 0.49 33.32
CA GLN A 104 -26.29 0.85 34.74
C GLN A 104 -27.24 1.97 35.17
N ALA A 105 -27.54 2.92 34.29
CA ALA A 105 -28.46 4.02 34.58
C ALA A 105 -29.95 3.60 34.59
N GLN A 106 -30.28 2.42 34.04
CA GLN A 106 -31.63 1.85 34.05
C GLN A 106 -31.91 0.93 35.26
N LYS A 107 -30.89 0.62 36.07
CA LYS A 107 -31.05 -0.09 37.34
C LYS A 107 -31.18 0.90 38.49
#